data_AF-A0A168NE23-F1
#
_entry.id   AF-A0A168NE23-F1
#
_cell.length_a   1.000
_cell.length_b   1.000
_cell.length_c   1.000
_cell.angle_alpha   90.00
_cell.angle_beta   90.00
_cell.angle_gamma   90.00
#
_symmetry.space_group_name_H-M   'P 1'
#
loop_
_entity.id
_entity.type
_entity.pdbx_description
1 polymer ?
#
loop_
_entity_poly.entity_id
_entity_poly.type
_entity_poly.pdbx_seq_one_letter_code
_entity_poly.pdbx_strand_id
1 'polypeptide(L)'
;MDLQNMIEHEGKMRIIQETVPGKQITLAHIIAGPDNIIYKKLGLNPNIDYGKAAIGIMTMTPSETAIIAADIATKTGNLDLGFVDRFSGTLIITGGISEVESAVKSIIDYCKEFLGFTTCEMTRT
;
A
#
# COMPACT_ATOMS: atom_id res chain seq x y z
N MET A 1 31.38 40.07 15.97
CA MET A 1 30.42 38.99 15.64
C MET A 1 29.04 39.62 15.68
N ASP A 2 28.39 39.73 14.53
CA ASP A 2 27.12 40.42 14.37
C ASP A 2 26.02 39.80 15.24
N LEU A 3 25.23 40.66 15.90
CA LEU A 3 24.12 40.30 16.79
C LEU A 3 23.08 39.39 16.08
N GLN A 4 23.00 39.47 14.76
CA GLN A 4 22.16 38.61 13.91
C GLN A 4 22.50 37.11 14.05
N ASN A 5 23.77 36.75 14.27
CA ASN A 5 24.16 35.34 14.46
C ASN A 5 23.76 34.76 15.83
N MET A 6 23.48 35.61 16.83
CA MET A 6 23.06 35.16 18.17
C MET A 6 21.55 34.86 18.25
N ILE A 7 20.74 35.44 17.36
CA ILE A 7 19.27 35.33 17.38
C ILE A 7 18.77 34.04 16.67
N GLU A 8 19.56 33.41 15.81
CA GLU A 8 19.09 32.26 15.02
C GLU A 8 19.07 30.91 15.75
N HIS A 9 19.74 30.78 16.90
CA HIS A 9 19.99 29.50 17.57
C HIS A 9 19.52 29.40 19.04
N GLU A 10 18.67 30.29 19.53
CA GLU A 10 18.09 30.14 20.87
C GLU A 10 17.04 29.02 20.89
N GLY A 11 17.46 27.83 21.33
CA GLY A 11 16.58 26.69 21.65
C GLY A 11 16.34 25.64 20.56
N LYS A 12 16.90 25.82 19.36
CA LYS A 12 16.76 24.82 18.28
C LYS A 12 17.90 23.79 18.34
N MET A 13 17.55 22.52 18.55
CA MET A 13 18.49 21.41 18.46
C MET A 13 18.79 21.10 16.99
N ARG A 14 20.08 21.08 16.63
CA ARG A 14 20.53 20.65 15.30
C ARG A 14 20.88 19.16 15.34
N ILE A 15 20.26 18.37 14.46
CA ILE A 15 20.58 16.95 14.28
C ILE A 15 20.93 16.68 12.82
N ILE A 16 21.77 15.67 12.58
CA ILE A 16 22.00 15.09 11.26
C ILE A 16 21.11 13.85 11.17
N GLN A 17 20.30 13.76 10.13
CA GLN A 17 19.39 12.64 9.90
C GLN A 17 19.69 11.98 8.57
N GLU A 18 20.10 10.72 8.61
CA GLU A 18 20.18 9.86 7.45
C GLU A 18 18.83 9.16 7.28
N THR A 19 18.17 9.44 6.16
CA THR A 19 16.83 8.89 5.91
C THR A 19 16.96 7.59 5.13
N VAL A 20 16.35 6.53 5.67
CA VAL A 20 16.24 5.22 5.03
C VAL A 20 14.77 4.78 5.08
N PRO A 21 14.29 4.01 4.08
CA PRO A 21 12.92 3.51 4.12
C PRO A 21 12.76 2.50 5.26
N GLY A 22 11.68 2.65 6.03
CA GLY A 22 11.23 1.62 6.95
C GLY A 22 10.66 0.41 6.22
N LYS A 23 10.37 -0.67 6.96
CA LYS A 23 9.67 -1.87 6.47
C LYS A 23 8.28 -1.94 7.08
N GLN A 24 7.28 -1.44 6.38
CA GLN A 24 5.92 -1.32 6.93
C GLN A 24 4.84 -1.44 5.86
N ILE A 25 3.74 -2.12 6.20
CA ILE A 25 2.45 -2.00 5.52
C ILE A 25 1.58 -1.04 6.34
N THR A 26 1.26 0.12 5.77
CA THR A 26 0.50 1.18 6.43
C THR A 26 -1.00 1.11 6.12
N LEU A 27 -1.37 0.50 5.00
CA LEU A 27 -2.76 0.32 4.60
C LEU A 27 -2.93 -1.07 4.00
N ALA A 28 -3.99 -1.75 4.41
CA ALA A 28 -4.49 -2.97 3.81
C ALA A 28 -6.02 -2.92 3.88
N HIS A 29 -6.64 -2.39 2.82
CA HIS A 29 -8.05 -2.05 2.82
C HIS A 29 -8.79 -2.72 1.67
N ILE A 30 -10.01 -3.16 1.93
CA ILE A 30 -10.86 -3.83 0.95
C ILE A 30 -12.16 -3.05 0.79
N ILE A 31 -12.49 -2.73 -0.47
CA ILE A 31 -13.76 -2.12 -0.84
C ILE A 31 -14.57 -3.19 -1.55
N ALA A 32 -15.63 -3.71 -0.91
CA ALA A 32 -16.38 -4.85 -1.41
C ALA A 32 -17.28 -4.51 -2.60
N GLY A 33 -17.82 -3.30 -2.63
CA GLY A 33 -18.72 -2.80 -3.68
C GLY A 33 -18.43 -1.35 -4.03
N PRO A 34 -17.30 -1.05 -4.68
CA PRO A 34 -16.92 0.32 -5.03
C PRO A 34 -17.86 0.90 -6.11
N ASP A 35 -18.11 2.21 -6.03
CA ASP A 35 -18.85 2.92 -7.07
C ASP A 35 -18.09 2.90 -8.40
N ASN A 36 -18.82 2.82 -9.53
CA ASN A 36 -18.25 2.84 -10.88
C ASN A 36 -17.33 4.05 -11.13
N ILE A 37 -17.61 5.20 -10.49
CA ILE A 37 -16.77 6.40 -10.61
C ILE A 37 -15.36 6.18 -10.03
N ILE A 38 -15.21 5.35 -9.00
CA ILE A 38 -13.93 5.03 -8.37
C ILE A 38 -13.09 4.19 -9.33
N TYR A 39 -13.66 3.12 -9.88
CA TYR A 39 -13.02 2.29 -10.91
C TYR A 39 -12.47 3.12 -12.07
N LYS A 40 -13.31 4.00 -12.63
CA LYS A 40 -12.91 4.85 -13.76
C LYS A 40 -11.78 5.82 -13.41
N LYS A 41 -11.82 6.42 -12.22
CA LYS A 41 -10.79 7.37 -11.77
C LYS A 41 -9.46 6.69 -11.45
N LEU A 42 -9.50 5.44 -10.98
CA LEU A 42 -8.31 4.62 -10.75
C LEU A 42 -7.72 4.04 -12.04
N GLY A 43 -8.35 4.28 -13.20
CA GLY A 43 -7.89 3.74 -14.48
C GLY A 43 -8.07 2.23 -14.61
N LEU A 44 -8.88 1.63 -13.74
CA LEU A 44 -9.17 0.19 -13.75
C LEU A 44 -10.12 -0.13 -14.90
N ASN A 45 -9.94 -1.29 -15.55
CA ASN A 45 -10.70 -1.64 -16.75
C ASN A 45 -12.19 -1.86 -16.42
N PRO A 46 -13.09 -0.99 -16.90
CA PRO A 46 -14.54 -1.10 -16.72
C PRO A 46 -15.14 -2.43 -17.20
N ASN A 47 -14.51 -3.01 -18.22
CA ASN A 47 -15.07 -4.12 -18.98
C ASN A 47 -14.75 -5.48 -18.36
N ILE A 48 -13.90 -5.54 -17.34
CA ILE A 48 -13.51 -6.76 -16.61
C ILE A 48 -14.42 -6.91 -15.37
N ASP A 49 -15.74 -6.89 -15.58
CA ASP A 49 -16.76 -7.13 -14.54
C ASP A 49 -16.91 -6.05 -13.44
N TYR A 50 -17.59 -4.94 -13.78
CA TYR A 50 -18.30 -4.12 -12.78
C TYR A 50 -19.34 -4.88 -11.95
N GLY A 51 -19.64 -6.13 -12.33
CA GLY A 51 -20.70 -6.91 -11.71
C GLY A 51 -20.53 -7.05 -10.20
N LYS A 52 -19.31 -7.37 -9.72
CA LYS A 52 -19.02 -7.70 -8.31
C LYS A 52 -17.53 -7.65 -7.91
N ALA A 53 -16.67 -6.94 -8.64
CA ALA A 53 -15.24 -6.93 -8.31
C ALA A 53 -14.99 -6.05 -7.07
N ALA A 54 -14.50 -6.68 -6.00
CA ALA A 54 -13.96 -5.97 -4.86
C ALA A 54 -12.59 -5.39 -5.23
N ILE A 55 -12.19 -4.30 -4.57
CA ILE A 55 -10.86 -3.69 -4.71
C ILE A 55 -10.08 -3.89 -3.42
N GLY A 56 -8.89 -4.49 -3.52
CA GLY A 56 -7.88 -4.46 -2.47
C GLY A 56 -6.89 -3.34 -2.71
N ILE A 57 -6.69 -2.47 -1.72
CA ILE A 57 -5.73 -1.36 -1.76
C ILE A 57 -4.72 -1.53 -0.65
N MET A 58 -3.44 -1.53 -1.01
CA MET A 58 -2.35 -1.61 -0.06
C MET A 58 -1.34 -0.49 -0.25
N THR A 59 -0.77 -0.03 0.86
CA THR A 59 0.34 0.92 0.87
C THR A 59 1.46 0.35 1.73
N MET A 60 2.66 0.33 1.17
CA MET A 60 3.82 -0.26 1.81
C MET A 60 5.12 0.51 1.57
N THR A 61 6.05 0.34 2.49
CA THR A 61 7.41 0.88 2.41
C THR A 61 8.39 -0.25 2.74
N PRO A 62 9.49 -0.43 1.99
CA PRO A 62 9.88 0.32 0.78
C PRO A 62 8.96 0.04 -0.41
N SER A 63 8.94 0.95 -1.39
CA SER A 63 7.97 0.93 -2.50
C SER A 63 8.14 -0.27 -3.42
N GLU A 64 9.36 -0.80 -3.53
CA GLU A 64 9.68 -1.99 -4.31
C GLU A 64 8.95 -3.24 -3.80
N THR A 65 8.52 -3.24 -2.53
CA THR A 65 7.74 -4.35 -1.95
C THR A 65 6.40 -4.53 -2.67
N ALA A 66 5.87 -3.51 -3.36
CA ALA A 66 4.66 -3.63 -4.16
C ALA A 66 4.78 -4.70 -5.26
N ILE A 67 6.00 -4.92 -5.77
CA ILE A 67 6.28 -5.97 -6.78
C ILE A 67 6.13 -7.36 -6.15
N ILE A 68 6.65 -7.55 -4.93
CA ILE A 68 6.57 -8.81 -4.18
C ILE A 68 5.11 -9.08 -3.80
N ALA A 69 4.40 -8.06 -3.31
CA ALA A 69 2.99 -8.16 -2.95
C ALA A 69 2.11 -8.53 -4.16
N ALA A 70 2.38 -7.97 -5.35
CA ALA A 70 1.67 -8.32 -6.58
C ALA A 70 1.91 -9.78 -6.99
N ASP A 71 3.14 -10.27 -6.90
CA ASP A 71 3.48 -11.67 -7.17
C ASP A 71 2.75 -12.63 -6.21
N ILE A 72 2.70 -12.30 -4.91
CA ILE A 72 1.94 -13.07 -3.93
C ILE A 72 0.44 -13.04 -4.27
N ALA A 73 -0.14 -11.85 -4.53
CA ALA A 73 -1.56 -11.71 -4.83
C ALA A 73 -1.99 -12.61 -6.00
N THR A 74 -1.27 -12.56 -7.12
CA THR A 74 -1.58 -13.37 -8.32
C THR A 74 -1.47 -14.88 -8.10
N LYS A 75 -0.76 -15.34 -7.06
CA LYS A 75 -0.65 -16.75 -6.71
C LYS A 75 -1.71 -17.23 -5.73
N THR A 76 -2.49 -16.32 -5.14
CA THR A 76 -3.48 -16.66 -4.09
C THR A 76 -4.89 -16.95 -4.61
N GLY A 77 -5.20 -16.60 -5.86
CA GLY A 77 -6.53 -16.82 -6.44
C GLY A 77 -6.70 -16.21 -7.82
N ASN A 78 -7.93 -16.20 -8.34
CA ASN A 78 -8.26 -15.61 -9.64
C ASN A 78 -8.46 -14.09 -9.48
N LEU A 79 -7.35 -13.36 -9.41
CA LEU A 79 -7.30 -11.92 -9.20
C LEU A 79 -6.64 -11.21 -10.39
N ASP A 80 -7.12 -10.01 -10.66
CA ASP A 80 -6.52 -9.09 -11.62
C ASP A 80 -5.65 -8.05 -10.91
N LEU A 81 -4.48 -7.78 -11.49
CA LEU A 81 -3.63 -6.68 -11.06
C LEU A 81 -4.14 -5.38 -11.67
N GLY A 82 -4.77 -4.54 -10.85
CA GLY A 82 -5.23 -3.22 -11.26
C GLY A 82 -4.07 -2.25 -11.42
N PHE A 83 -3.19 -2.17 -10.42
CA PHE A 83 -2.05 -1.25 -10.43
C PHE A 83 -0.93 -1.74 -9.51
N VAL A 84 0.31 -1.68 -9.99
CA VAL A 84 1.51 -1.98 -9.20
C VAL A 84 2.46 -0.79 -9.30
N ASP A 85 2.52 0.00 -8.23
CA ASP A 85 3.33 1.21 -8.18
C ASP A 85 4.60 1.01 -7.35
N ARG A 86 5.69 0.68 -8.03
CA ARG A 86 7.01 0.54 -7.41
C ARG A 86 7.67 1.87 -7.02
N PHE A 87 7.06 3.01 -7.32
CA PHE A 87 7.55 4.34 -6.93
C PHE A 87 6.93 4.78 -5.61
N SER A 88 5.62 4.60 -5.44
CA SER A 88 4.91 4.98 -4.21
C SER A 88 4.72 3.83 -3.21
N GLY A 89 4.83 2.57 -3.66
CA GLY A 89 4.51 1.39 -2.85
C GLY A 89 3.02 1.09 -2.79
N THR A 90 2.26 1.53 -3.79
CA THR A 90 0.82 1.27 -3.88
C THR A 90 0.56 0.00 -4.68
N LEU A 91 -0.29 -0.88 -4.15
CA LEU A 91 -0.84 -2.03 -4.86
C LEU A 91 -2.36 -1.94 -4.89
N ILE A 92 -2.94 -2.11 -6.08
CA ILE A 92 -4.38 -2.24 -6.30
C ILE A 92 -4.64 -3.58 -6.98
N ILE A 93 -5.45 -4.42 -6.35
CA ILE A 93 -5.89 -5.71 -6.88
C ILE A 93 -7.41 -5.75 -6.97
N THR A 94 -7.95 -6.51 -7.92
CA THR A 94 -9.39 -6.66 -8.12
C THR A 94 -9.79 -8.12 -8.31
N GLY A 95 -10.97 -8.49 -7.83
CA GLY A 95 -11.54 -9.83 -8.03
C GLY A 95 -12.69 -10.10 -7.07
N GLY A 96 -13.03 -11.37 -6.82
CA GLY A 96 -14.05 -11.71 -5.83
C GLY A 96 -13.64 -11.30 -4.42
N ILE A 97 -14.61 -10.90 -3.58
CA ILE A 97 -14.34 -10.43 -2.21
C ILE A 97 -13.45 -11.39 -1.40
N SER A 98 -13.76 -12.69 -1.44
CA SER A 98 -12.99 -13.71 -0.72
C SER A 98 -11.58 -13.90 -1.26
N GLU A 99 -11.39 -13.70 -2.57
CA GLU A 99 -10.08 -13.81 -3.22
C GLU A 99 -9.22 -12.62 -2.85
N VAL A 100 -9.79 -11.41 -2.86
CA VAL A 100 -9.11 -10.18 -2.44
C VAL A 100 -8.73 -10.27 -0.96
N GLU A 101 -9.65 -10.71 -0.10
CA GLU A 101 -9.36 -10.93 1.33
C GLU A 101 -8.22 -11.94 1.55
N SER A 102 -8.25 -13.07 0.83
CA SER A 102 -7.20 -14.09 0.89
C SER A 102 -5.83 -13.54 0.44
N ALA A 103 -5.81 -12.76 -0.62
CA ALA A 103 -4.59 -12.13 -1.14
C ALA A 103 -4.00 -11.12 -0.16
N VAL A 104 -4.82 -10.18 0.31
CA VAL A 104 -4.40 -9.16 1.28
C VAL A 104 -3.87 -9.82 2.55
N LYS A 105 -4.57 -10.84 3.06
CA LYS A 105 -4.10 -11.61 4.23
C LYS A 105 -2.76 -12.29 3.96
N SER A 106 -2.60 -12.98 2.83
CA SER A 106 -1.36 -13.66 2.47
C SER A 106 -0.18 -12.70 2.35
N ILE A 107 -0.39 -11.50 1.82
CA ILE A 107 0.65 -10.46 1.74
C ILE A 107 1.04 -9.97 3.13
N ILE A 108 0.06 -9.67 4.00
CA ILE A 108 0.31 -9.23 5.37
C ILE A 108 1.10 -10.30 6.13
N ASP A 109 0.63 -11.54 6.10
CA ASP A 109 1.25 -12.67 6.81
C ASP A 109 2.67 -12.89 6.30
N TYR A 110 2.89 -12.90 4.97
CA TYR A 110 4.23 -13.04 4.40
C TYR A 110 5.17 -11.92 4.84
N CYS A 111 4.74 -10.66 4.73
CA CYS A 111 5.58 -9.52 5.09
C CYS A 111 5.88 -9.49 6.59
N LYS A 112 4.92 -9.87 7.43
CA LYS A 112 5.09 -9.91 8.89
C LYS A 112 6.00 -11.06 9.32
N GLU A 113 5.73 -12.28 8.85
CA GLU A 113 6.37 -13.50 9.34
C GLU A 113 7.75 -13.75 8.72
N PHE A 114 7.92 -13.46 7.41
CA PHE A 114 9.15 -13.78 6.71
C PHE A 114 10.06 -12.56 6.48
N LEU A 115 9.47 -11.37 6.27
CA LEU A 115 10.26 -10.16 5.99
C LEU A 115 10.43 -9.25 7.21
N GLY A 116 9.72 -9.52 8.31
CA GLY A 116 9.77 -8.74 9.54
C GLY A 116 9.29 -7.29 9.35
N PHE A 117 8.20 -7.10 8.61
CA PHE A 117 7.53 -5.80 8.46
C PHE A 117 6.65 -5.51 9.67
N THR A 118 6.53 -4.24 10.03
CA THR A 118 5.39 -3.75 10.82
C THR A 118 4.15 -3.77 9.91
N THR A 119 3.02 -4.30 10.37
CA THR A 119 1.81 -4.37 9.54
C THR A 119 0.59 -3.83 10.28
N CYS A 120 -0.29 -3.15 9.54
CA CYS A 120 -1.62 -2.80 10.01
C CYS A 120 -2.58 -4.01 9.95
N GLU A 121 -3.72 -3.89 10.63
CA GLU A 121 -4.82 -4.83 10.43
C GLU A 121 -5.50 -4.62 9.08
N MET A 122 -6.09 -5.69 8.53
CA MET A 122 -6.92 -5.60 7.35
C MET A 122 -8.24 -4.91 7.69
N THR A 123 -8.64 -3.94 6.88
CA THR A 123 -9.87 -3.15 7.06
C THR A 123 -10.78 -3.29 5.85
N ARG A 124 -12.07 -2.99 6.01
CA ARG A 124 -13.09 -3.22 4.96
C ARG A 124 -14.21 -2.18 4.95
N THR A 125 -14.77 -1.95 3.78
CA THR A 125 -16.02 -1.18 3.52
C THR A 125 -16.88 -1.85 2.47
#